data_AF-A0A7Y2DBM5-F1
#
_entry.id   AF-A0A7Y2DBM5-F1
#
_cell.length_a   1.000
_cell.length_b   1.000
_cell.length_c   1.000
_cell.angle_alpha   90.00
_cell.angle_beta   90.00
_cell.angle_gamma   90.00
#
_symmetry.space_group_name_H-M   'P 1'
#
loop_
_entity.id
_entity.type
_entity.pdbx_description
1 polymer ?
#
loop_
_entity_poly.entity_id
_entity_poly.type
_entity_poly.pdbx_seq_one_letter_code
_entity_poly.pdbx_strand_id
1 'polypeptide(L)'
;MNDPGEDRPQGELHGERCRWCGRVFVAKPGPGRPRRFCKQGCRQASYIANKLAAAHGLDPDQVIVERRALDDLLDRRYQLELAYADVQRARAKASDEFDHARHLSWLAEHVEALLAISLEPGTPGPISGG
;
A
#
# COMPACT_ATOMS: atom_id res chain seq x y z
N MET A 1 -10.33 1.66 -42.76
CA MET A 1 -11.03 1.65 -41.46
C MET A 1 -10.02 1.19 -40.44
N ASN A 2 -9.33 2.15 -39.81
CA ASN A 2 -8.34 1.86 -38.78
C ASN A 2 -9.05 1.87 -37.43
N ASP A 3 -8.82 0.81 -36.66
CA ASP A 3 -9.28 0.61 -35.29
C ASP A 3 -8.42 1.48 -34.33
N PRO A 4 -8.99 2.51 -33.66
CA PRO A 4 -8.25 3.32 -32.70
C PRO A 4 -8.49 2.73 -31.31
N GLY A 5 -7.89 1.59 -31.03
CA GLY A 5 -8.27 0.76 -29.88
C GLY A 5 -7.11 0.08 -29.16
N GLU A 6 -5.92 0.69 -29.05
CA GLU A 6 -4.89 0.14 -28.16
C GLU A 6 -3.91 1.21 -27.68
N ASP A 7 -4.40 2.18 -26.91
CA ASP A 7 -3.56 2.98 -26.01
C ASP A 7 -3.94 2.67 -24.56
N ARG A 8 -4.00 1.36 -24.27
CA ARG A 8 -4.18 0.88 -22.90
C ARG A 8 -2.83 1.04 -22.20
N PRO A 9 -2.69 1.87 -21.15
CA PRO A 9 -1.45 1.92 -20.40
C PRO A 9 -1.24 0.54 -19.77
N GLN A 10 -0.40 -0.27 -20.40
CA GLN A 10 0.05 -1.54 -19.86
C GLN A 10 0.89 -1.19 -18.64
N GLY A 11 0.32 -1.44 -17.46
CA GLY A 11 0.91 -1.17 -16.14
C GLY A 11 2.11 -2.07 -15.87
N GLU A 12 3.16 -1.92 -16.65
CA GLU A 12 4.45 -2.57 -16.42
C GLU A 12 5.24 -1.77 -15.39
N LEU A 13 4.84 -1.93 -14.14
CA LEU A 13 5.71 -1.62 -13.00
C LEU A 13 6.83 -2.69 -12.94
N HIS A 14 7.69 -2.74 -13.96
CA HIS A 14 8.87 -3.61 -14.05
C HIS A 14 10.01 -3.04 -13.20
N GLY A 15 9.80 -2.98 -11.88
CA GLY A 15 10.79 -2.50 -10.93
C GLY A 15 10.81 -3.31 -9.65
N GLU A 16 11.92 -3.22 -8.92
CA GLU A 16 12.07 -3.84 -7.61
C GLU A 16 11.15 -3.16 -6.59
N ARG A 17 10.56 -3.93 -5.67
CA ARG A 17 9.78 -3.37 -4.56
C ARG A 17 10.67 -3.10 -3.36
N CYS A 18 10.53 -1.90 -2.79
CA CYS A 18 11.22 -1.55 -1.55
C CYS A 18 10.78 -2.50 -0.43
N ARG A 19 11.72 -3.19 0.23
CA ARG A 19 11.43 -4.09 1.36
C ARG A 19 10.90 -3.37 2.61
N TRP A 20 10.88 -2.05 2.61
CA TRP A 20 10.32 -1.23 3.68
C TRP A 20 8.93 -0.71 3.34
N CYS A 21 8.84 0.16 2.33
CA CYS A 21 7.60 0.87 2.00
C CYS A 21 6.81 0.28 0.82
N GLY A 22 7.25 -0.85 0.24
CA GLY A 22 6.58 -1.51 -0.88
C GLY A 22 6.61 -0.76 -2.23
N ARG A 23 7.02 0.51 -2.25
CA ARG A 23 7.13 1.34 -3.45
C ARG A 23 8.05 0.70 -4.49
N VAL A 24 7.57 0.63 -5.72
CA VAL A 24 8.35 0.18 -6.88
C VAL A 24 9.43 1.22 -7.19
N PHE A 25 10.65 0.77 -7.45
CA PHE A 25 11.75 1.63 -7.85
C PHE A 25 12.61 0.95 -8.91
N VAL A 26 13.20 1.76 -9.78
CA VAL A 26 14.11 1.27 -10.82
C VAL A 26 15.43 0.88 -10.16
N ALA A 27 15.77 -0.41 -10.23
CA ALA A 27 17.11 -0.87 -9.88
C ALA A 27 18.05 -0.47 -11.02
N LYS A 28 19.13 0.25 -10.71
CA LYS A 28 20.16 0.55 -11.72
C LYS A 28 20.90 -0.76 -12.05
N PRO A 29 20.99 -1.17 -13.33
CA PRO A 29 21.80 -2.31 -13.72
C PRO A 29 23.29 -1.99 -13.50
N GLY A 30 24.04 -2.97 -13.02
CA GLY A 30 25.47 -2.84 -12.76
C GLY A 30 26.00 -3.98 -11.88
N PRO A 31 27.33 -4.17 -11.82
CA PRO A 31 27.93 -5.17 -10.94
C PRO A 31 27.68 -4.80 -9.48
N GLY A 32 27.22 -5.77 -8.68
CA GLY A 32 27.01 -5.62 -7.25
C GLY A 32 25.70 -6.21 -6.75
N ARG A 33 25.49 -6.15 -5.43
CA ARG A 33 24.27 -6.65 -4.80
C ARG A 33 23.09 -5.76 -5.18
N PRO A 34 21.96 -6.34 -5.65
CA PRO A 34 20.77 -5.57 -5.98
C PRO A 34 20.32 -4.68 -4.81
N ARG A 35 19.87 -3.46 -5.15
CA ARG A 35 19.26 -2.56 -4.17
C ARG A 35 17.97 -3.20 -3.66
N ARG A 36 17.77 -3.20 -2.34
CA ARG A 36 16.56 -3.70 -1.68
C ARG A 36 15.63 -2.59 -1.15
N PHE A 37 16.09 -1.33 -1.24
CA PHE A 37 15.42 -0.17 -0.67
C PHE A 37 15.48 1.03 -1.62
N CYS A 38 14.37 1.76 -1.74
CA CYS A 38 14.24 2.91 -2.64
C CYS A 38 15.09 4.12 -2.22
N LYS A 39 15.36 4.29 -0.90
CA LYS A 39 16.19 5.36 -0.33
C LYS A 39 16.93 4.92 0.94
N GLN A 40 17.97 5.66 1.34
CA GLN A 40 18.77 5.36 2.55
C GLN A 40 17.90 5.38 3.82
N GLY A 41 16.95 6.31 3.94
CA GLY A 41 16.01 6.33 5.06
C GLY A 41 15.21 5.04 5.23
N CYS A 42 14.72 4.43 4.14
CA CYS A 42 14.01 3.15 4.20
C CYS A 42 14.92 1.99 4.67
N ARG A 43 16.21 2.02 4.31
CA ARG A 43 17.19 1.03 4.80
C ARG A 43 17.39 1.20 6.31
N GLN A 44 17.53 2.43 6.79
CA GLN A 44 17.72 2.72 8.21
C GLN A 44 16.50 2.33 9.04
N ALA A 45 15.30 2.66 8.56
CA ALA A 45 14.06 2.31 9.23
C ALA A 45 13.86 0.78 9.32
N SER A 46 14.12 0.05 8.22
CA SER A 46 14.11 -1.42 8.22
C SER A 46 15.12 -2.02 9.20
N TYR A 47 16.32 -1.43 9.32
CA TYR A 47 17.30 -1.89 10.30
C TYR A 47 16.81 -1.71 11.75
N ILE A 48 16.23 -0.54 12.07
CA ILE A 48 15.70 -0.26 13.41
C ILE A 48 14.54 -1.20 13.73
N ALA A 49 13.60 -1.39 12.81
CA ALA A 49 12.48 -2.31 12.99
C ALA A 49 12.94 -3.74 13.25
N ASN A 50 13.90 -4.25 12.48
CA ASN A 50 14.43 -5.60 12.69
C ASN A 50 15.16 -5.72 14.03
N LYS A 51 15.85 -4.67 14.47
CA LYS A 51 16.49 -4.64 15.80
C LYS A 51 15.46 -4.65 16.93
N LEU A 52 14.37 -3.89 16.80
CA LEU A 52 13.24 -3.93 17.73
C LEU A 52 12.59 -5.31 17.74
N ALA A 53 12.24 -5.86 16.58
CA ALA A 53 11.66 -7.20 16.46
C ALA A 53 12.52 -8.27 17.15
N ALA A 54 13.83 -8.27 16.87
CA ALA A 54 14.76 -9.19 17.51
C ALA A 54 14.84 -9.00 19.04
N ALA A 55 14.78 -7.76 19.55
CA ALA A 55 14.76 -7.48 20.99
C ALA A 55 13.50 -8.03 21.69
N HIS A 56 12.42 -8.23 20.94
CA HIS A 56 11.15 -8.77 21.43
C HIS A 56 10.91 -10.24 21.04
N GLY A 57 11.94 -10.94 20.54
CA GLY A 57 11.85 -12.36 20.20
C GLY A 57 10.95 -12.65 18.99
N LEU A 58 10.70 -11.65 18.14
CA LEU A 58 9.91 -11.82 16.93
C LEU A 58 10.76 -12.40 15.80
N ASP A 59 10.11 -13.16 14.92
CA ASP A 59 10.74 -13.67 13.71
C ASP A 59 11.19 -12.52 12.79
N PRO A 60 12.21 -12.73 11.93
CA PRO A 60 12.70 -11.70 11.01
C PRO A 60 11.65 -11.13 10.04
N ASP A 61 10.56 -11.85 9.81
CA ASP A 61 9.45 -11.46 8.94
C ASP A 61 8.22 -10.97 9.73
N GLN A 62 8.34 -10.83 11.06
CA GLN A 62 7.31 -10.26 11.92
C GLN A 62 7.62 -8.79 12.24
N VAL A 63 6.57 -7.99 12.34
CA VAL A 63 6.67 -6.56 12.67
C VAL A 63 5.67 -6.19 13.74
N ILE A 64 6.06 -5.27 14.62
CA ILE A 64 5.17 -4.62 15.57
C ILE A 64 4.62 -3.38 14.88
N VAL A 65 3.30 -3.21 14.92
CA VAL A 65 2.61 -2.01 14.46
C VAL A 65 1.75 -1.46 15.58
N GLU A 66 1.55 -0.15 15.61
CA GLU A 66 0.59 0.44 16.54
C GLU A 66 -0.82 -0.09 16.23
N ARG A 67 -1.56 -0.53 17.25
CA ARG A 67 -2.93 -1.04 17.10
C ARG A 67 -3.81 -0.05 16.33
N ARG A 68 -3.76 1.23 16.72
CA ARG A 68 -4.52 2.29 16.06
C ARG A 68 -4.19 2.43 14.58
N ALA A 69 -2.91 2.37 14.21
CA ALA A 69 -2.51 2.46 12.81
C ALA A 69 -2.99 1.26 11.98
N LEU A 70 -3.03 0.06 12.57
CA LEU A 70 -3.62 -1.11 11.94
C LEU A 70 -5.14 -0.99 11.81
N ASP A 71 -5.82 -0.49 12.84
CA ASP A 71 -7.28 -0.30 12.82
C ASP A 71 -7.65 0.76 11.76
N ASP A 72 -6.94 1.89 11.69
CA ASP A 72 -7.11 2.93 10.67
C ASP A 72 -6.94 2.37 9.24
N LEU A 73 -6.02 1.41 9.03
CA LEU A 73 -5.85 0.72 7.75
C LEU A 73 -7.04 -0.17 7.41
N LEU A 74 -7.50 -0.96 8.37
CA LEU A 74 -8.62 -1.88 8.17
C LEU A 74 -9.91 -1.11 7.89
N ASP A 75 -10.14 0.01 8.58
CA ASP A 75 -11.27 0.90 8.36
C ASP A 75 -11.22 1.51 6.95
N ARG A 76 -10.08 2.05 6.52
CA ARG A 76 -9.93 2.60 5.17
C ARG A 76 -10.09 1.54 4.08
N ARG A 77 -9.59 0.32 4.30
CA ARG A 77 -9.83 -0.81 3.40
C ARG A 77 -11.32 -1.12 3.29
N TYR A 78 -12.04 -1.14 4.41
CA TYR A 78 -13.48 -1.38 4.41
C TYR A 78 -14.25 -0.29 3.64
N GLN A 79 -13.90 0.98 3.83
CA GLN A 79 -14.50 2.08 3.06
C GLN A 79 -14.24 1.94 1.56
N LEU A 80 -13.04 1.54 1.16
CA LEU A 80 -12.71 1.27 -0.24
C LEU A 80 -13.54 0.10 -0.81
N GLU A 81 -13.77 -0.97 -0.03
CA GLU A 81 -14.61 -2.09 -0.45
C GLU A 81 -16.06 -1.66 -0.69
N LEU A 82 -16.60 -0.78 0.17
CA LEU A 82 -17.93 -0.20 -0.02
C LEU A 82 -18.01 0.67 -1.27
N ALA A 83 -17.02 1.55 -1.48
CA ALA A 83 -16.93 2.40 -2.67
C ALA A 83 -16.84 1.60 -3.96
N TYR A 84 -16.04 0.54 -3.95
CA TYR A 84 -15.95 -0.38 -5.07
C TYR A 84 -17.28 -1.10 -5.33
N ALA A 85 -17.97 -1.58 -4.28
CA ALA A 85 -19.27 -2.24 -4.44
C ALA A 85 -20.33 -1.32 -5.07
N ASP A 86 -20.29 -0.03 -4.77
CA ASP A 86 -21.18 0.98 -5.36
C ASP A 86 -20.92 1.18 -6.86
N VAL A 87 -19.65 1.29 -7.27
CA VAL A 87 -19.28 1.31 -8.70
C VAL A 87 -19.79 0.06 -9.41
N GLN A 88 -19.65 -1.11 -8.79
CA GLN A 88 -20.12 -2.36 -9.38
C GLN A 88 -21.66 -2.40 -9.50
N ARG A 89 -22.39 -1.84 -8.53
CA ARG A 89 -23.86 -1.71 -8.60
C ARG A 89 -24.31 -0.76 -9.72
N ALA A 90 -23.66 0.39 -9.87
CA ALA A 90 -23.98 1.36 -10.93
C ALA A 90 -23.78 0.74 -12.33
N ARG A 91 -22.68 0.00 -12.51
CA ARG A 91 -22.38 -0.74 -13.75
C ARG A 91 -23.44 -1.81 -14.05
N ALA A 92 -23.86 -2.57 -13.04
CA ALA A 92 -24.84 -3.64 -13.21
C ALA A 92 -26.25 -3.12 -13.53
N LYS A 93 -26.61 -1.93 -13.04
CA LYS A 93 -27.92 -1.30 -13.28
C LYS A 93 -28.00 -0.50 -14.58
N ALA A 94 -26.90 -0.42 -15.34
CA ALA A 94 -26.78 0.48 -16.49
C ALA A 94 -27.21 1.92 -16.12
N SER A 95 -26.74 2.40 -14.96
CA SER A 95 -26.99 3.77 -14.51
C SER A 95 -26.55 4.80 -15.56
N ASP A 96 -27.06 6.02 -15.47
CA ASP A 96 -26.62 7.10 -16.34
C ASP A 96 -25.15 7.51 -16.06
N GLU A 97 -24.60 8.33 -16.96
CA GLU A 97 -23.22 8.81 -16.88
C GLU A 97 -22.96 9.65 -15.62
N PHE A 98 -23.97 10.38 -15.15
CA PHE A 98 -23.87 11.21 -13.94
C PHE A 98 -23.69 10.35 -12.69
N ASP A 99 -24.49 9.29 -12.53
CA ASP A 99 -24.38 8.35 -11.43
C ASP A 99 -23.06 7.58 -11.45
N HIS A 100 -22.58 7.19 -12.64
CA HIS A 100 -21.25 6.61 -12.81
C HIS A 100 -20.15 7.57 -12.37
N ALA A 101 -20.18 8.82 -12.82
CA ALA A 101 -19.19 9.83 -12.44
C ALA A 101 -19.18 10.07 -10.92
N ARG A 102 -20.35 10.13 -10.29
CA ARG A 102 -20.50 10.27 -8.84
C ARG A 102 -19.84 9.11 -8.09
N HIS A 103 -20.10 7.87 -8.49
CA HIS A 103 -19.53 6.70 -7.84
C HIS A 103 -18.02 6.56 -8.05
N LEU A 104 -17.51 6.96 -9.23
CA LEU A 104 -16.07 7.00 -9.50
C LEU A 104 -15.35 8.09 -8.69
N SER A 105 -15.95 9.27 -8.53
CA SER A 105 -15.42 10.33 -7.65
C SER A 105 -15.32 9.83 -6.21
N TRP A 106 -16.37 9.19 -5.70
CA TRP A 106 -16.37 8.62 -4.35
C TRP A 106 -15.30 7.53 -4.18
N LEU A 107 -15.12 6.66 -5.18
CA LEU A 107 -14.02 5.68 -5.20
C LEU A 107 -12.65 6.36 -5.16
N ALA A 108 -12.44 7.42 -5.95
CA ALA A 108 -11.18 8.14 -6.00
C ALA A 108 -10.81 8.75 -4.63
N GLU A 109 -11.77 9.37 -3.95
CA GLU A 109 -11.58 9.92 -2.59
C GLU A 109 -11.07 8.85 -1.60
N HIS A 110 -11.65 7.64 -1.63
CA HIS A 110 -11.23 6.55 -0.75
C HIS A 110 -9.89 5.93 -1.14
N VAL A 111 -9.58 5.88 -2.44
CA VAL A 111 -8.25 5.48 -2.91
C VAL A 111 -7.20 6.48 -2.42
N GLU A 112 -7.45 7.78 -2.54
CA GLU A 112 -6.54 8.82 -2.04
C GLU A 112 -6.34 8.71 -0.51
N ALA A 113 -7.43 8.49 0.23
CA ALA A 113 -7.36 8.26 1.67
C ALA A 113 -6.54 7.01 2.02
N LEU A 114 -6.68 5.91 1.28
CA LEU A 114 -5.87 4.69 1.48
C LEU A 114 -4.39 4.94 1.15
N LEU A 115 -4.11 5.64 0.05
CA LEU A 115 -2.74 5.94 -0.40
C LEU A 115 -1.98 6.87 0.55
N ALA A 116 -2.70 7.68 1.34
CA ALA A 116 -2.12 8.55 2.34
C ALA A 116 -1.67 7.81 3.63
N ILE A 117 -2.02 6.54 3.82
CA ILE A 117 -1.58 5.76 4.99
C ILE A 117 -0.09 5.45 4.88
N SER A 118 0.63 5.67 5.98
CA SER A 118 1.94 5.05 6.22
C SER A 118 1.86 4.20 7.47
N LEU A 119 2.24 2.92 7.37
CA LEU A 119 2.46 2.06 8.53
C LEU A 119 3.94 2.14 8.89
N GLU A 120 4.22 2.73 10.05
CA GLU A 120 5.55 2.72 10.64
C GLU A 120 5.59 1.65 11.75
N PRO A 121 6.78 1.10 12.09
CA PRO A 121 6.88 0.16 13.19
C PRO A 121 6.49 0.82 14.50
N GLY A 122 5.69 0.11 15.28
CA GLY A 122 5.43 0.46 16.66
C GLY A 122 6.66 0.19 17.53
N THR A 123 6.78 0.96 18.61
CA THR A 123 7.63 0.57 19.75
C THR A 123 6.72 -0.16 20.74
N PRO A 124 7.04 -1.39 21.15
CA PRO A 124 6.26 -2.07 22.18
C PRO A 124 6.35 -1.31 23.51
N GLY A 125 5.22 -1.23 24.21
CA GLY A 125 5.19 -0.75 25.58
C GLY A 125 5.98 -1.67 26.52
N PRO A 126 6.27 -1.23 27.75
CA PRO A 126 6.90 -2.09 28.75
C PRO A 126 6.07 -3.37 28.91
N ILE A 127 6.74 -4.52 28.84
CA ILE A 127 6.11 -5.81 29.13
C ILE A 127 5.76 -5.78 30.62
N SER A 128 4.51 -5.52 30.96
CA SER A 128 4.03 -5.68 32.33
C SER A 128 4.07 -7.17 32.65
N GLY A 129 5.14 -7.61 33.31
CA GLY A 129 5.26 -8.97 33.82
C GLY A 129 4.13 -9.25 34.80
N GLY A 130 3.42 -10.35 34.57
CA GLY A 130 2.53 -10.99 35.54
C GLY A 130 3.27 -12.03 36.37
#